data_AF-A0A813M5N9-F1
#
_entry.id   AF-A0A813M5N9-F1
#
_cell.length_a   1.000
_cell.length_b   1.000
_cell.length_c   1.000
_cell.angle_alpha   90.00
_cell.angle_beta   90.00
_cell.angle_gamma   90.00
#
_symmetry.space_group_name_H-M   'P 1'
#
loop_
_entity.id
_entity.type
_entity.pdbx_description
1 polymer ?
#
loop_
_entity_poly.entity_id
_entity_poly.type
_entity_poly.pdbx_seq_one_letter_code
_entity_poly.pdbx_strand_id
1 'polypeptide(L)'
;MTDASSPLNRHRLSFKQPPPLEPQKASPPESAPPREHVMRILIGMGGQFVEVEMTDGLSFDAVLAAVRSSPAAPPFPQTWVKLVASGAAVRSMEALCCCEAEQDPVFAVFLRSLDEMELSEVAEELAMEEAEFKGHAFALSKLPPGSHPREVADYLWTNNLLLTSSQSTALFDTLLHKLVASGRHPGCSSVRGELIFALHSFCLQQHHAWEPNDGSSECMWAGLGWNGKLLGLSQRLLTRGRLQQWGNVEASASSSSNDSWPSWDVSQIRAIAVARREEKPEPLAHMMFVRSHDHDWWKL
;
A
#
# COMPACT_ATOMS: atom_id res chain seq x y z
N MET A 1 -62.24 35.63 35.19
CA MET A 1 -62.30 34.61 34.12
C MET A 1 -60.90 34.00 34.05
N THR A 2 -60.64 33.03 34.94
CA THR A 2 -60.59 31.57 34.66
C THR A 2 -59.39 31.26 33.76
N ASP A 3 -58.22 30.91 34.29
CA ASP A 3 -57.86 29.71 35.07
C ASP A 3 -58.04 28.42 34.26
N ALA A 4 -56.91 27.77 33.92
CA ALA A 4 -56.82 26.39 33.45
C ALA A 4 -55.36 25.91 33.51
N SER A 5 -54.89 25.72 34.75
CA SER A 5 -53.80 24.78 35.06
C SER A 5 -54.34 23.35 34.96
N SER A 6 -53.58 22.40 34.40
CA SER A 6 -53.61 21.01 34.87
C SER A 6 -52.42 20.18 34.35
N PRO A 7 -51.59 19.65 35.26
CA PRO A 7 -50.50 18.72 34.97
C PRO A 7 -51.00 17.27 34.95
N LEU A 8 -50.44 16.45 34.05
CA LEU A 8 -50.74 15.02 33.96
C LEU A 8 -50.15 14.26 35.15
N ASN A 9 -51.04 13.52 35.80
CA ASN A 9 -50.86 12.73 37.00
C ASN A 9 -49.82 11.61 36.84
N ARG A 10 -48.89 11.56 37.81
CA ARG A 10 -48.12 10.35 38.16
C ARG A 10 -49.03 9.40 38.93
N HIS A 11 -49.45 8.32 38.28
CA HIS A 11 -50.05 7.18 39.01
C HIS A 11 -48.95 6.31 39.61
N ARG A 12 -48.91 6.35 40.94
CA ARG A 12 -48.07 5.55 41.83
C ARG A 12 -48.68 4.15 41.95
N LEU A 13 -48.11 3.17 41.24
CA LEU A 13 -48.45 1.76 41.45
C LEU A 13 -47.63 1.22 42.63
N SER A 14 -48.35 0.79 43.66
CA SER A 14 -47.85 0.13 44.86
C SER A 14 -47.60 -1.35 44.55
N PHE A 15 -46.34 -1.78 44.63
CA PHE A 15 -46.00 -3.20 44.68
C PHE A 15 -45.64 -3.60 46.12
N LYS A 16 -46.39 -4.57 46.63
CA LYS A 16 -46.12 -5.22 47.92
C LYS A 16 -44.78 -5.93 47.83
N GLN A 17 -43.90 -5.63 48.79
CA GLN A 17 -42.62 -6.31 48.95
C GLN A 17 -42.88 -7.78 49.34
N PRO A 18 -42.45 -8.77 48.55
CA PRO A 18 -42.46 -10.16 48.98
C PRO A 18 -41.47 -10.36 50.14
N PRO A 19 -41.68 -11.37 51.00
CA PRO A 19 -40.80 -11.66 52.13
C PRO A 19 -39.37 -11.92 51.65
N PRO A 20 -38.35 -11.59 52.48
CA PRO A 20 -36.96 -11.86 52.14
C PRO A 20 -36.76 -13.37 51.95
N LEU A 21 -36.37 -13.76 50.74
CA LEU A 21 -35.84 -15.09 50.47
C LEU A 21 -34.52 -15.20 51.25
N GLU A 22 -34.47 -16.20 52.14
CA GLU A 22 -33.23 -16.64 52.77
C GLU A 22 -32.15 -16.85 51.69
N PRO A 23 -30.88 -16.51 51.95
CA PRO A 23 -29.80 -16.77 51.03
C PRO A 23 -29.66 -18.29 50.83
N GLN A 24 -30.31 -18.80 49.78
CA GLN A 24 -29.90 -20.07 49.20
C GLN A 24 -28.44 -19.91 48.81
N LYS A 25 -27.59 -20.70 49.45
CA LYS A 25 -26.21 -20.94 49.01
C LYS A 25 -26.28 -21.28 47.52
N ALA A 26 -25.99 -20.29 46.67
CA ALA A 26 -25.78 -20.50 45.26
C ALA A 26 -24.58 -21.43 45.16
N SER A 27 -24.86 -22.69 44.81
CA SER A 27 -23.85 -23.55 44.22
C SER A 27 -23.15 -22.77 43.12
N PRO A 28 -21.80 -22.79 43.03
CA PRO A 28 -21.11 -22.07 41.99
C PRO A 28 -21.73 -22.47 40.64
N PRO A 29 -22.10 -21.50 39.78
CA PRO A 29 -22.62 -21.78 38.47
C PRO A 29 -21.62 -22.71 37.79
N GLU A 30 -22.08 -23.92 37.52
CA GLU A 30 -21.39 -24.91 36.71
C GLU A 30 -21.10 -24.19 35.38
N SER A 31 -19.83 -23.85 35.19
CA SER A 31 -19.36 -23.13 34.00
C SER A 31 -19.83 -23.94 32.80
N ALA A 32 -20.76 -23.37 32.02
CA ALA A 32 -21.12 -23.95 30.74
C ALA A 32 -19.82 -24.26 29.99
N PRO A 33 -19.67 -25.47 29.43
CA PRO A 33 -18.45 -25.80 28.70
C PRO A 33 -18.23 -24.71 27.64
N PRO A 34 -16.98 -24.25 27.45
CA PRO A 34 -16.68 -23.27 26.42
C PRO A 34 -17.24 -23.82 25.11
N ARG A 35 -18.09 -23.03 24.46
CA ARG A 35 -18.61 -23.41 23.15
C ARG A 35 -17.44 -23.35 22.20
N GLU A 36 -16.95 -24.51 21.78
CA GLU A 36 -16.00 -24.62 20.68
C GLU A 36 -16.70 -24.06 19.43
N HIS A 37 -16.28 -22.86 19.03
CA HIS A 37 -16.80 -22.18 17.85
C HIS A 37 -15.90 -22.52 16.67
N VAL A 38 -16.41 -23.24 15.67
CA VAL A 38 -15.62 -23.62 14.50
C VAL A 38 -15.94 -22.68 13.35
N MET A 39 -14.97 -21.88 12.94
CA MET A 39 -15.07 -20.98 11.80
C MET A 39 -14.56 -21.66 10.53
N ARG A 40 -15.26 -21.45 9.42
CA ARG A 40 -14.86 -21.96 8.09
C ARG A 40 -14.25 -20.83 7.26
N ILE A 41 -12.97 -20.97 6.93
CA ILE A 41 -12.23 -20.04 6.07
C ILE A 41 -12.05 -20.70 4.70
N LEU A 42 -12.58 -20.08 3.65
CA LEU A 42 -12.50 -20.60 2.27
C LEU A 42 -11.10 -20.37 1.70
N ILE A 43 -10.53 -21.34 0.99
CA ILE A 43 -9.25 -21.20 0.30
C ILE A 43 -9.51 -20.98 -1.20
N GLY A 44 -9.17 -19.77 -1.67
CA GLY A 44 -9.38 -19.37 -3.06
C GLY A 44 -10.85 -19.50 -3.51
N MET A 45 -11.06 -19.74 -4.80
CA MET A 45 -12.41 -19.92 -5.38
C MET A 45 -12.79 -21.39 -5.62
N GLY A 46 -11.95 -22.34 -5.20
CA GLY A 46 -12.14 -23.77 -5.48
C GLY A 46 -13.11 -24.51 -4.55
N GLY A 47 -13.73 -23.81 -3.60
CA GLY A 47 -14.64 -24.40 -2.61
C GLY A 47 -13.93 -25.19 -1.49
N GLN A 48 -12.60 -25.24 -1.50
CA GLN A 48 -11.81 -25.76 -0.39
C GLN A 48 -11.90 -24.82 0.82
N PHE A 49 -11.76 -25.35 2.03
CA PHE A 49 -11.81 -24.56 3.25
C PHE A 49 -10.96 -25.17 4.35
N VAL A 50 -10.65 -24.34 5.34
CA VAL A 50 -10.03 -24.72 6.61
C VAL A 50 -11.04 -24.44 7.70
N GLU A 51 -11.26 -25.43 8.55
CA GLU A 51 -11.97 -25.25 9.81
C GLU A 51 -10.96 -24.84 10.87
N VAL A 52 -11.17 -23.65 11.44
CA VAL A 52 -10.37 -23.11 12.52
C VAL A 52 -11.23 -23.05 13.76
N GLU A 53 -10.76 -23.72 14.82
CA GLU A 53 -11.43 -23.70 16.11
C GLU A 53 -11.09 -22.40 16.85
N MET A 54 -12.08 -21.53 16.98
CA MET A 54 -11.99 -20.23 17.63
C MET A 54 -12.09 -20.44 19.14
N THR A 55 -10.94 -20.55 19.79
CA THR A 55 -10.82 -20.71 21.24
C THR A 55 -10.45 -19.38 21.91
N ASP A 56 -10.82 -19.24 23.18
CA ASP A 56 -10.44 -18.08 23.99
C ASP A 56 -8.90 -17.98 24.07
N GLY A 57 -8.35 -16.87 23.56
CA GLY A 57 -6.90 -16.62 23.53
C GLY A 57 -6.22 -17.02 22.21
N LEU A 58 -6.94 -17.53 21.21
CA LEU A 58 -6.41 -17.71 19.87
C LEU A 58 -6.02 -16.34 19.28
N SER A 59 -4.78 -16.23 18.82
CA SER A 59 -4.30 -15.02 18.14
C SER A 59 -4.63 -15.06 16.66
N PHE A 60 -4.77 -13.89 16.05
CA PHE A 60 -4.98 -13.78 14.60
C PHE A 60 -3.82 -14.42 13.81
N ASP A 61 -2.59 -14.29 14.28
CA ASP A 61 -1.42 -14.93 13.67
C ASP A 61 -1.49 -16.46 13.72
N ALA A 62 -2.05 -17.04 14.78
CA ALA A 62 -2.28 -18.47 14.88
C ALA A 62 -3.33 -18.95 13.86
N VAL A 63 -4.39 -18.15 13.61
CA VAL A 63 -5.36 -18.41 12.54
C VAL A 63 -4.66 -18.43 11.18
N LEU A 64 -3.87 -17.39 10.88
CA LEU A 64 -3.11 -17.31 9.62
C LEU A 64 -2.14 -18.50 9.47
N ALA A 65 -1.47 -18.91 10.55
CA ALA A 65 -0.58 -20.07 10.56
C ALA A 65 -1.35 -21.37 10.26
N ALA A 66 -2.53 -21.57 10.87
CA ALA A 66 -3.37 -22.72 10.59
C ALA A 66 -3.82 -22.78 9.12
N VAL A 67 -4.21 -21.64 8.55
CA VAL A 67 -4.57 -21.53 7.13
C VAL A 67 -3.38 -21.85 6.23
N ARG A 68 -2.17 -21.36 6.55
CA ARG A 68 -0.94 -21.66 5.79
C ARG A 68 -0.55 -23.13 5.85
N SER A 69 -0.71 -23.78 7.00
CA SER A 69 -0.36 -25.18 7.21
C SER A 69 -1.41 -26.17 6.70
N SER A 70 -2.53 -25.67 6.16
CA SER A 70 -3.60 -26.53 5.64
C SER A 70 -3.14 -27.36 4.44
N PRO A 71 -3.54 -28.65 4.33
CA PRO A 71 -3.34 -29.44 3.13
C PRO A 71 -4.02 -28.87 1.88
N ALA A 72 -5.04 -28.03 2.07
CA ALA A 72 -5.72 -27.33 0.99
C ALA A 72 -4.99 -26.04 0.57
N ALA A 73 -3.99 -25.59 1.33
CA ALA A 73 -3.16 -24.48 0.92
C ALA A 73 -2.33 -24.85 -0.32
N PRO A 74 -2.04 -23.89 -1.21
CA PRO A 74 -1.11 -24.10 -2.31
C PRO A 74 0.25 -24.63 -1.81
N PRO A 75 0.94 -25.50 -2.58
CA PRO A 75 2.17 -26.19 -2.15
C PRO A 75 3.41 -25.30 -2.05
N PHE A 76 3.23 -23.98 -1.95
CA PHE A 76 4.30 -23.00 -1.94
C PHE A 76 4.71 -22.70 -0.47
N PRO A 77 5.94 -23.07 -0.06
CA PRO A 77 6.37 -23.08 1.33
C PRO A 77 6.46 -21.70 1.99
N GLN A 78 6.42 -20.61 1.21
CA GLN A 78 6.53 -19.23 1.69
C GLN A 78 5.38 -18.34 1.18
N THR A 79 4.14 -18.82 1.25
CA THR A 79 2.99 -18.01 0.83
C THR A 79 2.57 -17.02 1.91
N TRP A 80 2.46 -15.76 1.49
CA TRP A 80 1.74 -14.76 2.26
C TRP A 80 0.25 -15.08 2.22
N VAL A 81 -0.43 -14.93 3.36
CA VAL A 81 -1.87 -15.20 3.48
C VAL A 81 -2.55 -13.94 3.95
N LYS A 82 -3.57 -13.52 3.19
CA LYS A 82 -4.46 -12.42 3.50
C LYS A 82 -5.88 -12.97 3.62
N LEU A 83 -6.58 -12.61 4.69
CA LEU A 83 -8.00 -12.91 4.82
C LEU A 83 -8.82 -11.75 4.27
N VAL A 84 -9.86 -12.06 3.50
CA VAL A 84 -10.73 -11.08 2.85
C VAL A 84 -12.20 -11.47 3.06
N ALA A 85 -13.03 -10.50 3.42
CA ALA A 85 -14.47 -10.66 3.58
C ALA A 85 -15.16 -9.42 2.99
N SER A 86 -16.25 -9.59 2.22
CA SER A 86 -16.94 -8.49 1.52
C SER A 86 -16.04 -7.51 0.75
N GLY A 87 -14.93 -8.00 0.18
CA GLY A 87 -13.95 -7.18 -0.55
C GLY A 87 -12.99 -6.37 0.32
N ALA A 88 -13.06 -6.49 1.64
CA ALA A 88 -12.17 -5.83 2.61
C ALA A 88 -11.22 -6.84 3.28
N ALA A 89 -10.03 -6.38 3.66
CA ALA A 89 -9.07 -7.19 4.40
C ALA A 89 -9.51 -7.40 5.84
N VAL A 90 -9.50 -8.65 6.31
CA VAL A 90 -9.69 -9.00 7.73
C VAL A 90 -8.32 -9.03 8.39
N ARG A 91 -8.13 -8.25 9.46
CA ARG A 91 -6.80 -7.99 10.07
C ARG A 91 -6.70 -8.30 11.56
N SER A 92 -7.81 -8.64 12.20
CA SER A 92 -7.84 -8.89 13.64
C SER A 92 -8.85 -9.97 13.99
N MET A 93 -8.72 -10.53 15.19
CA MET A 93 -9.68 -11.50 15.69
C MET A 93 -11.07 -10.88 15.82
N GLU A 94 -11.17 -9.62 16.23
CA GLU A 94 -12.47 -8.94 16.36
C GLU A 94 -13.17 -8.82 14.99
N ALA A 95 -12.44 -8.39 13.95
CA ALA A 95 -13.00 -8.31 12.60
C ALA A 95 -13.41 -9.69 12.08
N LEU A 96 -12.61 -10.71 12.35
CA LEU A 96 -12.89 -12.09 11.95
C LEU A 96 -14.16 -12.63 12.63
N CYS A 97 -14.33 -12.38 13.94
CA CYS A 97 -15.53 -12.74 14.69
C CYS A 97 -16.77 -11.97 14.20
N CYS A 98 -16.63 -10.69 13.80
CA CYS A 98 -17.73 -9.94 13.19
C CYS A 98 -18.19 -10.58 11.88
N CYS A 99 -17.27 -10.97 10.99
CA CYS A 99 -17.61 -11.68 9.77
C CYS A 99 -18.36 -12.99 10.06
N GLU A 100 -17.93 -13.76 11.06
CA GLU A 100 -18.62 -14.99 11.47
C GLU A 100 -20.04 -14.71 11.97
N ALA A 101 -20.21 -13.70 12.85
CA ALA A 101 -21.52 -13.33 13.39
C ALA A 101 -22.51 -12.88 12.31
N GLU A 102 -22.00 -12.20 11.27
CA GLU A 102 -22.77 -11.75 10.11
C GLU A 102 -22.94 -12.85 9.03
N GLN A 103 -22.31 -14.01 9.22
CA GLN A 103 -22.23 -15.09 8.23
C GLN A 103 -21.61 -14.64 6.89
N ASP A 104 -20.71 -13.65 6.95
CA ASP A 104 -19.94 -13.17 5.80
C ASP A 104 -18.82 -14.18 5.49
N PRO A 105 -18.78 -14.77 4.27
CA PRO A 105 -17.73 -15.70 3.91
C PRO A 105 -16.35 -15.04 3.94
N VAL A 106 -15.43 -15.67 4.67
CA VAL A 106 -14.03 -15.25 4.74
C VAL A 106 -13.19 -16.09 3.80
N PHE A 107 -12.44 -15.43 2.94
CA PHE A 107 -11.56 -16.03 1.94
C PHE A 107 -10.09 -15.83 2.32
N ALA A 108 -9.31 -16.90 2.29
CA ALA A 108 -7.87 -16.87 2.33
C ALA A 108 -7.31 -16.70 0.91
N VAL A 109 -6.64 -15.58 0.69
CA VAL A 109 -5.90 -15.25 -0.53
C VAL A 109 -4.42 -15.51 -0.27
N PHE A 110 -3.83 -16.34 -1.13
CA PHE A 110 -2.42 -16.71 -1.06
C PHE A 110 -1.64 -15.86 -2.07
N LEU A 111 -0.66 -15.11 -1.57
CA LEU A 111 0.27 -14.31 -2.35
C LEU A 111 1.62 -15.03 -2.39
N ARG A 112 2.31 -14.96 -3.53
CA ARG A 112 3.68 -15.51 -3.67
C ARG A 112 4.61 -14.87 -2.63
N SER A 113 5.61 -15.62 -2.18
CA SER A 113 6.67 -15.05 -1.36
C SER A 113 7.31 -13.89 -2.10
N LEU A 114 7.47 -12.74 -1.44
CA LEU A 114 8.22 -11.66 -2.05
C LEU A 114 9.62 -12.17 -2.38
N ASP A 115 10.29 -12.88 -1.47
CA ASP A 115 11.67 -13.37 -1.65
C ASP A 115 11.87 -14.29 -2.87
N GLU A 116 10.80 -14.91 -3.36
CA GLU A 116 10.79 -15.76 -4.56
C GLU A 116 10.38 -15.03 -5.85
N MET A 117 9.90 -13.78 -5.75
CA MET A 117 9.53 -12.95 -6.90
C MET A 117 10.74 -12.23 -7.48
N GLU A 118 10.77 -12.10 -8.81
CA GLU A 118 11.72 -11.21 -9.49
C GLU A 118 11.43 -9.76 -9.14
N LEU A 119 12.43 -8.89 -9.18
CA LEU A 119 12.23 -7.48 -8.78
C LEU A 119 11.32 -6.72 -9.73
N SER A 120 11.32 -7.07 -11.01
CA SER A 120 10.34 -6.59 -11.97
C SER A 120 8.91 -6.96 -11.55
N GLU A 121 8.69 -8.20 -11.10
CA GLU A 121 7.37 -8.65 -10.60
C GLU A 121 6.99 -7.90 -9.32
N VAL A 122 7.92 -7.69 -8.38
CA VAL A 122 7.65 -6.92 -7.16
C VAL A 122 7.35 -5.46 -7.47
N ALA A 123 8.07 -4.85 -8.42
CA ALA A 123 7.80 -3.50 -8.87
C ALA A 123 6.44 -3.38 -9.59
N GLU A 124 6.06 -4.38 -10.38
CA GLU A 124 4.73 -4.43 -11.00
C GLU A 124 3.61 -4.57 -9.96
N GLU A 125 3.80 -5.39 -8.91
CA GLU A 125 2.84 -5.51 -7.81
C GLU A 125 2.69 -4.22 -7.01
N LEU A 126 3.79 -3.48 -6.83
CA LEU A 126 3.79 -2.22 -6.08
C LEU A 126 3.23 -1.05 -6.87
N ALA A 127 3.41 -1.06 -8.19
CA ALA A 127 2.93 0.00 -9.06
C ALA A 127 1.40 0.04 -9.06
N MET A 128 0.85 1.22 -9.34
CA MET A 128 -0.59 1.31 -9.59
C MET A 128 -0.97 0.45 -10.79
N GLU A 129 -2.15 -0.18 -10.70
CA GLU A 129 -2.73 -0.87 -11.84
C GLU A 129 -3.06 0.10 -12.98
N GLU A 130 -3.09 -0.39 -14.22
CA GLU A 130 -3.33 0.45 -15.40
C GLU A 130 -4.67 1.21 -15.35
N ALA A 131 -5.70 0.63 -14.74
CA ALA A 131 -7.01 1.27 -14.57
C ALA A 131 -6.93 2.43 -13.55
N GLU A 132 -6.28 2.19 -12.41
CA GLU A 132 -6.03 3.19 -11.37
C GLU A 132 -5.15 4.32 -11.91
N PHE A 133 -4.07 3.97 -12.63
CA PHE A 133 -3.18 4.91 -13.28
C PHE A 133 -3.94 5.86 -14.22
N LYS A 134 -4.85 5.36 -15.07
CA LYS A 134 -5.65 6.22 -15.95
C LYS A 134 -6.49 7.23 -15.18
N GLY A 135 -7.05 6.83 -14.05
CA GLY A 135 -7.80 7.71 -13.15
C GLY A 135 -6.92 8.83 -12.59
N HIS A 136 -5.77 8.49 -12.03
CA HIS A 136 -4.85 9.49 -11.47
C HIS A 136 -4.16 10.35 -12.53
N ALA A 137 -3.78 9.77 -13.67
CA ALA A 137 -3.24 10.50 -14.81
C ALA A 137 -4.27 11.51 -15.34
N PHE A 138 -5.55 11.13 -15.42
CA PHE A 138 -6.61 12.06 -15.75
C PHE A 138 -6.73 13.18 -14.72
N ALA A 139 -6.73 12.89 -13.41
CA ALA A 139 -6.80 13.91 -12.36
C ALA A 139 -5.62 14.90 -12.43
N LEU A 140 -4.38 14.40 -12.58
CA LEU A 140 -3.19 15.24 -12.77
C LEU A 140 -3.27 16.04 -14.09
N SER A 141 -3.85 15.47 -15.15
CA SER A 141 -4.10 16.20 -16.41
C SER A 141 -5.10 17.35 -16.26
N LYS A 142 -5.82 17.47 -15.14
CA LYS A 142 -6.73 18.58 -14.83
C LYS A 142 -6.10 19.69 -13.99
N LEU A 143 -4.84 19.56 -13.60
CA LEU A 143 -4.10 20.65 -12.94
C LEU A 143 -4.22 21.96 -13.75
N PRO A 144 -4.46 23.11 -13.11
CA PRO A 144 -4.51 24.39 -13.81
C PRO A 144 -3.22 24.68 -14.62
N PRO A 145 -3.32 25.38 -15.77
CA PRO A 145 -2.13 25.91 -16.42
C PRO A 145 -1.37 26.83 -15.46
N GLY A 146 -0.05 26.65 -15.35
CA GLY A 146 0.76 27.37 -14.37
C GLY A 146 0.90 26.68 -13.02
N SER A 147 0.39 25.45 -12.87
CA SER A 147 0.72 24.59 -11.73
C SER A 147 2.21 24.27 -11.65
N HIS A 148 2.67 23.87 -10.46
CA HIS A 148 4.08 23.53 -10.23
C HIS A 148 4.32 22.02 -10.17
N PRO A 149 5.52 21.54 -10.56
CA PRO A 149 5.91 20.13 -10.38
C PRO A 149 5.77 19.63 -8.93
N ARG A 150 5.88 20.52 -7.94
CA ARG A 150 5.60 20.21 -6.54
C ARG A 150 4.19 19.69 -6.29
N GLU A 151 3.18 20.27 -6.94
CA GLU A 151 1.79 19.83 -6.81
C GLU A 151 1.61 18.38 -7.31
N VAL A 152 2.41 17.97 -8.31
CA VAL A 152 2.43 16.60 -8.80
C VAL A 152 2.99 15.66 -7.73
N ALA A 153 4.12 16.00 -7.11
CA ALA A 153 4.69 15.19 -6.04
C ALA A 153 3.77 15.12 -4.79
N ASP A 154 3.21 16.25 -4.38
CA ASP A 154 2.28 16.30 -3.23
C ASP A 154 1.05 15.42 -3.49
N TYR A 155 0.55 15.41 -4.73
CA TYR A 155 -0.54 14.53 -5.13
C TYR A 155 -0.14 13.05 -5.09
N LEU A 156 1.02 12.68 -5.64
CA LEU A 156 1.50 11.29 -5.62
C LEU A 156 1.72 10.78 -4.19
N TRP A 157 2.29 11.62 -3.32
CA TRP A 157 2.47 11.32 -1.91
C TRP A 157 1.13 11.13 -1.18
N THR A 158 0.23 12.11 -1.29
CA THR A 158 -1.08 12.08 -0.61
C THR A 158 -1.90 10.85 -0.97
N ASN A 159 -1.78 10.39 -2.22
CA ASN A 159 -2.51 9.24 -2.72
C ASN A 159 -1.71 7.92 -2.60
N ASN A 160 -0.52 7.93 -2.00
CA ASN A 160 0.34 6.75 -1.85
C ASN A 160 0.66 6.01 -3.18
N LEU A 161 0.91 6.78 -4.24
CA LEU A 161 1.05 6.27 -5.60
C LEU A 161 2.51 5.94 -5.90
N LEU A 162 2.72 4.76 -6.48
CA LEU A 162 4.00 4.28 -6.97
C LEU A 162 3.89 4.07 -8.48
N LEU A 163 4.91 4.54 -9.19
CA LEU A 163 4.94 4.55 -10.64
C LEU A 163 5.95 3.54 -11.16
N THR A 164 5.62 2.87 -12.25
CA THR A 164 6.65 2.29 -13.12
C THR A 164 7.37 3.40 -13.91
N SER A 165 8.50 3.08 -14.55
CA SER A 165 9.14 4.02 -15.48
C SER A 165 8.23 4.39 -16.64
N SER A 166 7.45 3.44 -17.17
CA SER A 166 6.55 3.69 -18.29
C SER A 166 5.42 4.65 -17.89
N GLN A 167 4.84 4.46 -16.71
CA GLN A 167 3.85 5.37 -16.13
C GLN A 167 4.42 6.76 -15.85
N SER A 168 5.62 6.83 -15.26
CA SER A 168 6.35 8.10 -15.05
C SER A 168 6.55 8.84 -16.37
N THR A 169 6.90 8.12 -17.43
CA THR A 169 7.07 8.69 -18.76
C THR A 169 5.78 9.24 -19.36
N ALA A 170 4.67 8.49 -19.22
CA ALA A 170 3.38 8.95 -19.69
C ALA A 170 2.91 10.21 -18.94
N LEU A 171 3.13 10.29 -17.62
CA LEU A 171 2.85 11.51 -16.85
C LEU A 171 3.75 12.67 -17.27
N PHE A 172 5.03 12.42 -17.54
CA PHE A 172 5.95 13.44 -18.04
C PHE A 172 5.40 14.15 -19.27
N ASP A 173 5.11 13.36 -20.30
CA ASP A 173 4.69 13.82 -21.62
C ASP A 173 3.38 14.62 -21.51
N THR A 174 2.51 14.16 -20.60
CA THR A 174 1.21 14.78 -20.34
C THR A 174 1.32 16.09 -19.55
N LEU A 175 2.24 16.19 -18.59
CA LEU A 175 2.26 17.30 -17.63
C LEU A 175 3.24 18.41 -18.00
N LEU A 176 4.36 18.10 -18.67
CA LEU A 176 5.47 19.04 -18.87
C LEU A 176 5.03 20.39 -19.45
N HIS A 177 4.15 20.38 -20.45
CA HIS A 177 3.71 21.58 -21.15
C HIS A 177 2.74 22.47 -20.35
N LYS A 178 2.25 21.98 -19.20
CA LYS A 178 1.27 22.67 -18.36
C LYS A 178 1.88 23.36 -17.14
N LEU A 179 3.08 22.92 -16.78
CA LEU A 179 3.72 23.30 -15.53
C LEU A 179 4.67 24.48 -15.72
N VAL A 180 4.90 25.21 -14.63
CA VAL A 180 5.88 26.30 -14.56
C VAL A 180 6.84 26.07 -13.40
N ALA A 181 8.05 26.59 -13.53
CA ALA A 181 9.13 26.29 -12.60
C ALA A 181 8.79 26.98 -11.29
N SER A 182 8.95 26.25 -10.19
CA SER A 182 8.78 26.84 -8.87
C SER A 182 9.96 27.76 -8.53
N GLY A 183 11.13 27.55 -9.14
CA GLY A 183 12.33 28.37 -8.93
C GLY A 183 12.91 28.22 -7.52
N ARG A 184 12.41 27.24 -6.76
CA ARG A 184 12.79 27.00 -5.36
C ARG A 184 13.91 25.98 -5.20
N HIS A 185 14.26 25.24 -6.25
CA HIS A 185 15.24 24.17 -6.18
C HIS A 185 16.61 24.61 -6.73
N PRO A 186 17.59 24.93 -5.86
CA PRO A 186 18.96 25.15 -6.30
C PRO A 186 19.47 23.85 -6.93
N GLY A 187 19.76 23.85 -8.23
CA GLY A 187 20.19 22.67 -9.00
C GLY A 187 19.20 22.17 -10.05
N CYS A 188 17.91 22.46 -9.91
CA CYS A 188 16.89 22.19 -10.93
C CYS A 188 16.34 23.52 -11.45
N SER A 189 17.10 24.20 -12.31
CA SER A 189 16.73 25.54 -12.81
C SER A 189 15.62 25.54 -13.87
N SER A 190 15.05 24.37 -14.20
CA SER A 190 14.04 24.22 -15.25
C SER A 190 12.82 23.45 -14.76
N VAL A 191 11.65 23.78 -15.32
CA VAL A 191 10.39 23.01 -15.14
C VAL A 191 10.62 21.53 -15.37
N ARG A 192 11.38 21.21 -16.42
CA ARG A 192 11.71 19.85 -16.82
C ARG A 192 12.41 19.10 -15.70
N GLY A 193 13.41 19.73 -15.08
CA GLY A 193 14.17 19.15 -13.98
C GLY A 193 13.38 18.95 -12.72
N GLU A 194 12.60 19.96 -12.33
CA GLU A 194 11.70 19.85 -11.19
C GLU A 194 10.66 18.74 -11.38
N LEU A 195 10.12 18.56 -12.60
CA LEU A 195 9.17 17.48 -12.90
C LEU A 195 9.82 16.10 -12.96
N ILE A 196 11.03 16.00 -13.54
CA ILE A 196 11.83 14.78 -13.50
C ILE A 196 12.03 14.35 -12.05
N PHE A 197 12.47 15.27 -11.20
CA PHE A 197 12.69 14.97 -9.80
C PHE A 197 11.41 14.54 -9.07
N ALA A 198 10.31 15.28 -9.29
CA ALA A 198 9.02 15.00 -8.68
C ALA A 198 8.53 13.58 -8.99
N LEU A 199 8.51 13.18 -10.26
CA LEU A 199 7.98 11.86 -10.65
C LEU A 199 8.94 10.73 -10.27
N HIS A 200 10.25 10.96 -10.37
CA HIS A 200 11.23 9.92 -10.07
C HIS A 200 11.27 9.51 -8.62
N SER A 201 10.99 10.46 -7.75
CA SER A 201 10.83 10.26 -6.31
C SER A 201 9.79 9.17 -6.00
N PHE A 202 8.82 8.94 -6.90
CA PHE A 202 7.79 7.89 -6.78
C PHE A 202 7.94 6.76 -7.81
N CYS A 203 9.02 6.75 -8.59
CA CYS A 203 9.30 5.69 -9.56
C CYS A 203 9.94 4.49 -8.84
N LEU A 204 9.51 3.27 -9.17
CA LEU A 204 10.07 2.04 -8.60
C LEU A 204 11.39 1.66 -9.26
N GLN A 205 11.48 1.77 -10.59
CA GLN A 205 12.73 1.55 -11.32
C GLN A 205 13.51 2.87 -11.43
N GLN A 206 14.04 3.42 -10.33
CA GLN A 206 14.73 4.72 -10.41
C GLN A 206 16.09 4.63 -11.16
N HIS A 207 16.66 3.43 -11.32
CA HIS A 207 17.83 3.24 -12.19
C HIS A 207 17.48 3.35 -13.70
N HIS A 208 16.19 3.39 -14.06
CA HIS A 208 15.74 3.67 -15.42
C HIS A 208 15.69 5.18 -15.68
N ALA A 209 16.37 5.62 -16.73
CA ALA A 209 16.17 6.91 -17.35
C ALA A 209 14.98 6.84 -18.32
N TRP A 210 14.03 7.76 -18.15
CA TRP A 210 12.79 7.85 -18.93
C TRP A 210 12.78 8.98 -19.96
N GLU A 211 13.88 9.72 -19.99
CA GLU A 211 14.06 10.87 -20.86
C GLU A 211 15.44 10.79 -21.54
N PRO A 212 15.51 10.67 -22.88
CA PRO A 212 16.77 10.43 -23.58
C PRO A 212 17.66 11.66 -23.80
N ASN A 213 17.14 12.89 -23.68
CA ASN A 213 17.80 14.10 -24.14
C ASN A 213 17.63 15.26 -23.14
N ASP A 214 18.47 15.26 -22.11
CA ASP A 214 18.70 16.45 -21.27
C ASP A 214 19.68 17.47 -21.91
N GLY A 215 20.12 17.23 -23.16
CA GLY A 215 21.05 18.10 -23.88
C GLY A 215 22.53 17.84 -23.55
N SER A 216 23.40 18.78 -23.94
CA SER A 216 24.86 18.71 -23.71
C SER A 216 25.28 19.00 -22.26
N SER A 217 24.32 19.40 -21.43
CA SER A 217 24.48 19.50 -19.99
C SER A 217 24.13 18.13 -19.45
N GLU A 218 25.15 17.43 -18.93
CA GLU A 218 25.08 16.20 -18.17
C GLU A 218 23.68 15.95 -17.62
N CYS A 219 23.07 14.90 -18.17
CA CYS A 219 21.74 14.42 -17.83
C CYS A 219 21.42 14.67 -16.36
N MET A 220 20.31 15.33 -16.01
CA MET A 220 20.03 15.68 -14.60
C MET A 220 20.10 14.44 -13.71
N TRP A 221 19.77 13.29 -14.28
CA TRP A 221 20.01 11.95 -13.77
C TRP A 221 21.44 11.69 -13.27
N ALA A 222 22.49 12.15 -13.97
CA ALA A 222 23.91 12.03 -13.61
C ALA A 222 24.20 12.59 -12.20
N GLY A 223 23.50 13.66 -11.82
CA GLY A 223 23.62 14.29 -10.52
C GLY A 223 22.61 13.83 -9.47
N LEU A 224 21.65 12.96 -9.80
CA LEU A 224 20.66 12.49 -8.83
C LEU A 224 21.30 11.44 -7.91
N GLY A 225 21.37 11.80 -6.63
CA GLY A 225 21.82 10.91 -5.56
C GLY A 225 20.61 10.17 -5.01
N TRP A 226 20.70 8.85 -5.00
CA TRP A 226 19.73 8.02 -4.31
C TRP A 226 20.38 7.46 -3.04
N ASN A 227 19.77 7.77 -1.89
CA ASN A 227 20.31 7.49 -0.57
C ASN A 227 21.70 8.12 -0.34
N GLY A 228 21.92 9.30 -0.89
CA GLY A 228 23.23 9.96 -0.86
C GLY A 228 24.30 9.26 -1.69
N LYS A 229 23.94 8.28 -2.53
CA LYS A 229 24.85 7.63 -3.49
C LYS A 229 24.49 8.05 -4.91
N LEU A 230 25.49 8.47 -5.67
CA LEU A 230 25.36 8.71 -7.10
C LEU A 230 25.48 7.37 -7.83
N LEU A 231 24.48 7.04 -8.66
CA LEU A 231 24.56 5.88 -9.54
C LEU A 231 25.56 6.15 -10.66
N GLY A 232 26.52 5.25 -10.87
CA GLY A 232 27.42 5.32 -12.02
C GLY A 232 26.64 5.18 -13.33
N LEU A 233 27.13 5.81 -14.41
CA LEU A 233 26.44 5.78 -15.71
C LEU A 233 26.21 4.36 -16.22
N SER A 234 27.17 3.45 -16.03
CA SER A 234 27.10 2.05 -16.46
C SER A 234 26.03 1.21 -15.75
N GLN A 235 25.41 1.72 -14.69
CA GLN A 235 24.41 1.02 -13.89
C GLN A 235 22.99 1.49 -14.20
N ARG A 236 22.82 2.35 -15.21
CA ARG A 236 21.54 2.97 -15.58
C ARG A 236 21.00 2.29 -16.81
N LEU A 237 19.69 2.27 -16.97
CA LEU A 237 19.03 1.75 -18.18
C LEU A 237 18.24 2.87 -18.86
N LEU A 238 18.29 2.95 -20.19
CA LEU A 238 17.49 3.91 -20.95
C LEU A 238 16.18 3.26 -21.38
N THR A 239 15.04 3.84 -21.01
CA THR A 239 13.72 3.37 -21.46
C THR A 239 13.27 3.99 -22.79
N ARG A 240 13.96 5.03 -23.29
CA ARG A 240 13.76 5.66 -24.62
C ARG A 240 15.10 6.15 -25.21
N GLY A 241 15.23 6.24 -26.54
CA GLY A 241 16.29 6.99 -27.28
C GLY A 241 17.52 6.23 -27.84
N ARG A 242 18.43 6.96 -28.52
CA ARG A 242 19.71 6.44 -29.09
C ARG A 242 20.95 6.99 -28.36
N LEU A 243 21.79 6.04 -27.98
CA LEU A 243 23.06 5.99 -27.23
C LEU A 243 24.24 6.94 -27.52
N GLN A 244 24.11 8.06 -28.25
CA GLN A 244 25.32 8.68 -28.83
C GLN A 244 26.26 9.42 -27.86
N GLN A 245 25.86 9.73 -26.61
CA GLN A 245 26.75 10.41 -25.63
C GLN A 245 26.92 9.68 -24.29
N TRP A 246 26.29 8.53 -24.09
CA TRP A 246 26.31 7.76 -22.84
C TRP A 246 27.11 6.48 -22.99
N GLY A 247 28.42 6.62 -23.22
CA GLY A 247 29.30 5.49 -23.58
C GLY A 247 28.96 4.20 -22.81
N ASN A 248 28.26 3.29 -23.51
CA ASN A 248 27.95 1.91 -23.15
C ASN A 248 26.68 1.61 -22.32
N VAL A 249 25.70 2.50 -22.18
CA VAL A 249 24.41 2.13 -21.56
C VAL A 249 23.44 1.49 -22.57
N GLU A 250 23.25 0.18 -22.53
CA GLU A 250 22.26 -0.49 -23.38
C GLU A 250 20.85 0.05 -23.10
N ALA A 251 20.15 0.48 -24.17
CA ALA A 251 18.71 0.67 -24.13
C ALA A 251 18.09 -0.73 -24.01
N SER A 252 17.97 -1.20 -22.78
CA SER A 252 17.46 -2.53 -22.47
C SER A 252 15.99 -2.61 -22.86
N ALA A 253 15.69 -3.49 -23.82
CA ALA A 253 14.33 -3.91 -24.15
C ALA A 253 13.83 -5.05 -23.25
N SER A 254 14.54 -5.39 -22.17
CA SER A 254 14.11 -6.39 -21.19
C SER A 254 14.34 -5.89 -19.76
N SER A 255 13.32 -5.24 -19.21
CA SER A 255 13.23 -4.78 -17.81
C SER A 255 13.20 -5.91 -16.77
N SER A 256 13.34 -7.17 -17.19
CA SER A 256 13.20 -8.38 -16.39
C SER A 256 14.54 -9.04 -15.98
N SER A 257 15.69 -8.49 -16.39
CA SER A 257 16.99 -9.05 -15.97
C SER A 257 17.32 -8.67 -14.52
N ASN A 258 17.32 -9.67 -13.63
CA ASN A 258 17.75 -9.55 -12.23
C ASN A 258 19.19 -9.00 -12.08
N ASP A 259 20.05 -9.12 -13.10
CA ASP A 259 21.46 -8.72 -13.05
C ASP A 259 21.67 -7.19 -13.16
N SER A 260 20.61 -6.42 -13.42
CA SER A 260 20.71 -4.98 -13.66
C SER A 260 20.29 -4.10 -12.48
N TRP A 261 19.67 -4.67 -11.45
CA TRP A 261 19.20 -3.91 -10.30
C TRP A 261 20.33 -3.71 -9.27
N PRO A 262 20.59 -2.47 -8.83
CA PRO A 262 21.50 -2.23 -7.72
C PRO A 262 21.04 -2.98 -6.45
N SER A 263 21.96 -3.65 -5.74
CA SER A 263 21.66 -4.55 -4.60
C SER A 263 20.83 -3.93 -3.47
N TRP A 264 20.84 -2.60 -3.38
CA TRP A 264 20.14 -1.83 -2.36
C TRP A 264 18.71 -1.43 -2.79
N ASP A 265 18.42 -1.35 -4.09
CA ASP A 265 17.04 -1.24 -4.61
C ASP A 265 16.26 -2.51 -4.26
N VAL A 266 16.93 -3.67 -4.33
CA VAL A 266 16.37 -4.99 -4.01
C VAL A 266 15.77 -5.00 -2.61
N SER A 267 16.53 -4.58 -1.60
CA SER A 267 16.08 -4.61 -0.21
C SER A 267 14.95 -3.60 0.05
N GLN A 268 14.97 -2.44 -0.61
CA GLN A 268 14.00 -1.38 -0.38
C GLN A 268 12.65 -1.66 -1.05
N ILE A 269 12.66 -2.08 -2.31
CA ILE A 269 11.44 -2.45 -3.03
C ILE A 269 10.72 -3.59 -2.29
N ARG A 270 11.47 -4.58 -1.81
CA ARG A 270 10.92 -5.65 -0.98
C ARG A 270 10.37 -5.11 0.34
N ALA A 271 11.06 -4.20 1.02
CA ALA A 271 10.56 -3.60 2.26
C ALA A 271 9.27 -2.80 2.06
N ILE A 272 9.16 -2.04 0.96
CA ILE A 272 7.94 -1.31 0.59
C ILE A 272 6.82 -2.30 0.26
N ALA A 273 7.11 -3.38 -0.47
CA ALA A 273 6.13 -4.43 -0.77
C ALA A 273 5.62 -5.13 0.49
N VAL A 274 6.51 -5.46 1.43
CA VAL A 274 6.14 -5.97 2.76
C VAL A 274 5.24 -4.94 3.45
N ALA A 275 5.66 -3.68 3.56
CA ALA A 275 4.90 -2.65 4.24
C ALA A 275 3.51 -2.42 3.62
N ARG A 276 3.40 -2.50 2.28
CA ARG A 276 2.12 -2.35 1.55
C ARG A 276 1.23 -3.56 1.74
N ARG A 277 1.78 -4.79 1.72
CA ARG A 277 1.02 -6.02 2.05
C ARG A 277 0.57 -6.05 3.52
N GLU A 278 1.34 -5.49 4.43
CA GLU A 278 0.98 -5.27 5.84
C GLU A 278 0.04 -4.07 6.04
N GLU A 279 -0.25 -3.33 4.97
CA GLU A 279 -1.10 -2.15 4.97
C GLU A 279 -0.68 -1.14 6.06
N LYS A 280 0.65 -1.01 6.25
CA LYS A 280 1.25 0.01 7.12
C LYS A 280 0.79 1.40 6.65
N PRO A 281 0.61 2.36 7.57
CA PRO A 281 -0.01 3.65 7.27
C PRO A 281 0.76 4.49 6.24
N GLU A 282 2.07 4.27 6.11
CA GLU A 282 2.92 5.01 5.18
C GLU A 282 3.92 4.05 4.52
N PRO A 283 3.49 3.25 3.53
CA PRO A 283 4.43 2.38 2.80
C PRO A 283 5.50 3.22 2.09
N LEU A 284 5.16 4.45 1.72
CA LEU A 284 6.07 5.45 1.17
C LEU A 284 7.11 5.96 2.18
N ALA A 285 6.94 5.80 3.49
CA ALA A 285 7.99 6.14 4.46
C ALA A 285 9.22 5.23 4.30
N HIS A 286 9.06 4.06 3.69
CA HIS A 286 10.15 3.18 3.31
C HIS A 286 10.76 3.53 1.95
N MET A 287 10.12 4.40 1.16
CA MET A 287 10.78 4.96 -0.03
C MET A 287 11.86 5.93 0.38
N MET A 288 13.03 5.75 -0.22
CA MET A 288 14.02 6.80 -0.22
C MET A 288 13.80 7.63 -1.48
N PHE A 289 13.30 8.85 -1.30
CA PHE A 289 13.16 9.73 -2.43
C PHE A 289 14.53 10.27 -2.83
N VAL A 290 14.61 10.67 -4.08
CA VAL A 290 15.80 11.26 -4.65
C VAL A 290 16.18 12.46 -3.80
N ARG A 291 17.49 12.64 -3.57
CA ARG A 291 18.04 13.89 -3.03
C ARG A 291 18.75 14.63 -4.15
N SER A 292 18.41 15.89 -4.34
CA SER A 292 19.29 16.84 -5.00
C SER A 292 19.65 17.91 -3.97
N HIS A 293 20.96 18.11 -3.79
CA HIS A 293 21.49 19.32 -3.17
C HIS A 293 20.88 19.59 -1.76
N ASP A 294 20.94 18.58 -0.87
CA ASP A 294 20.56 18.62 0.55
C ASP A 294 19.07 18.88 0.91
N HIS A 295 18.13 18.67 -0.02
CA HIS A 295 16.69 18.79 0.28
C HIS A 295 15.89 17.50 0.05
N ASP A 296 15.16 17.09 1.08
CA ASP A 296 14.16 16.02 1.04
C ASP A 296 12.79 16.65 0.72
N TRP A 297 12.11 16.23 -0.35
CA TRP A 297 10.80 16.77 -0.71
C TRP A 297 9.72 16.53 0.35
N TRP A 298 9.92 15.51 1.19
CA TRP A 298 9.03 15.14 2.28
C TRP A 298 9.37 15.79 3.63
N LYS A 299 10.50 16.50 3.74
CA LYS A 299 10.87 17.26 4.95
C LYS A 299 10.45 18.72 4.81
N LEU A 300 9.14 18.97 4.68
CA LEU A 300 8.53 20.29 4.91
C LEU A 300 7.15 20.11 5.53
#